data_AF-A0ABD5TPI4-F1
#
_entry.id   AF-A0ABD5TPI4-F1
#
_cell.length_a   1.000
_cell.length_b   1.000
_cell.length_c   1.000
_cell.angle_alpha   90.00
_cell.angle_beta   90.00
_cell.angle_gamma   90.00
#
_symmetry.space_group_name_H-M   'P 1'
#
loop_
_entity.id
_entity.type
_entity.pdbx_description
1 polymer ?
#
loop_
_entity_poly.entity_id
_entity_poly.type
_entity_poly.pdbx_seq_one_letter_code
_entity_poly.pdbx_strand_id
1 'polypeptide(L)'
;MNRRGFLRGAAVATGAGSFGLAGCLEQLGFEEESGWNTPALVDDRPENAVYVPAAEEEMASYGTATEGRYAVRLTYTFPHRFWLVGDGSSRVTSEGTERVEVETDDSMHLMLTTWDRETGVVLPVDASIDLRRDGESVTRFNPWPMLSQRMGFHYGDNVSLPEEGEYTSRIRVGPVSADRTGHLEGALEESAELEVPFEYAHSKVTSLGFDRVDRDRWGEPGAVDPMDHGHDHGEGGDHDQGESGDGSHEDHGDHGSGGDGETTPPAMTGPAVDELPGESLGTERSADAAISALRTDLERFAGGDSDSTGAYLAVLPRTPYNDVPIPFTSFSATVERDGSTLVEDARLEETLDHEFGHHYGVGLESLESGDEVTVSIDTPPVVSRHDGYETAFFEFEDVTYTV
;
A
#
# COMPACT_ATOMS: atom_id res chain seq x y z
N MET A 1 -26.45 -13.37 -62.68
CA MET A 1 -27.63 -12.52 -62.94
C MET A 1 -28.84 -13.11 -62.24
N ASN A 2 -29.71 -12.24 -61.71
CA ASN A 2 -30.94 -12.48 -60.92
C ASN A 2 -30.74 -12.49 -59.38
N ARG A 3 -31.49 -11.73 -58.57
CA ARG A 3 -32.44 -10.61 -58.78
C ARG A 3 -32.71 -10.01 -57.38
N ARG A 4 -32.83 -8.68 -57.32
CA ARG A 4 -33.16 -7.86 -56.14
C ARG A 4 -34.56 -8.14 -55.57
N GLY A 5 -34.74 -7.82 -54.29
CA GLY A 5 -36.00 -7.44 -53.63
C GLY A 5 -35.94 -7.78 -52.14
N PHE A 6 -36.22 -6.91 -51.16
CA PHE A 6 -36.98 -5.67 -51.18
C PHE A 6 -36.77 -4.93 -49.84
N LEU A 7 -36.39 -3.64 -49.89
CA LEU A 7 -36.47 -2.70 -48.77
C LEU A 7 -37.87 -2.04 -48.78
N ARG A 8 -38.58 -2.12 -47.66
CA ARG A 8 -39.66 -1.22 -47.22
C ARG A 8 -39.51 -1.14 -45.69
N GLY A 9 -39.07 -0.03 -45.12
CA GLY A 9 -39.86 1.20 -44.87
C GLY A 9 -40.31 1.15 -43.40
N ALA A 10 -40.13 2.15 -42.54
CA ALA A 10 -40.16 3.59 -42.77
C ALA A 10 -39.35 4.33 -41.71
N ALA A 11 -38.68 5.41 -42.13
CA ALA A 11 -38.29 6.50 -41.27
C ALA A 11 -39.50 7.43 -41.09
N VAL A 12 -39.90 7.66 -39.85
CA VAL A 12 -40.62 8.88 -39.44
C VAL A 12 -39.64 9.65 -38.56
N ALA A 13 -39.05 10.69 -39.14
CA ALA A 13 -38.39 11.74 -38.38
C ALA A 13 -39.47 12.71 -37.89
N THR A 14 -39.44 13.06 -36.60
CA THR A 14 -39.19 14.43 -36.09
C THR A 14 -39.62 14.54 -34.63
N GLY A 15 -38.68 14.86 -33.74
CA GLY A 15 -38.95 15.28 -32.37
C GLY A 15 -37.65 15.45 -31.60
N ALA A 16 -37.39 16.66 -31.12
CA ALA A 16 -36.15 17.08 -30.47
C ALA A 16 -35.81 16.29 -29.20
N GLY A 17 -34.51 16.04 -29.00
CA GLY A 17 -33.97 15.49 -27.75
C GLY A 17 -32.70 14.71 -28.01
N SER A 18 -31.54 15.34 -27.87
CA SER A 18 -30.24 14.66 -27.74
C SER A 18 -30.16 13.99 -26.36
N PHE A 19 -30.97 12.96 -26.13
CA PHE A 19 -30.98 12.18 -24.89
C PHE A 19 -30.42 10.78 -25.16
N GLY A 20 -29.28 10.49 -24.54
CA GLY A 20 -28.81 9.18 -24.10
C GLY A 20 -28.78 8.06 -25.15
N LEU A 21 -27.69 7.96 -25.91
CA LEU A 21 -27.36 6.74 -26.66
C LEU A 21 -26.74 5.64 -25.79
N ALA A 22 -26.37 5.92 -24.53
CA ALA A 22 -25.73 4.96 -23.63
C ALA A 22 -26.55 3.66 -23.46
N GLY A 23 -27.86 3.78 -23.19
CA GLY A 23 -28.71 2.60 -22.96
C GLY A 23 -29.10 1.79 -24.20
N CYS A 24 -28.79 2.24 -25.42
CA CYS A 24 -29.16 1.51 -26.65
C CYS A 24 -28.05 0.59 -27.16
N LEU A 25 -26.78 0.77 -26.76
CA LEU A 25 -25.69 -0.12 -27.16
C LEU A 25 -25.69 -1.43 -26.36
N GLU A 26 -25.96 -1.37 -25.06
CA GLU A 26 -26.08 -2.53 -24.17
C GLU A 26 -27.17 -3.51 -24.64
N GLN A 27 -28.32 -2.97 -25.12
CA GLN A 27 -29.43 -3.77 -25.65
C GLN A 27 -29.15 -4.40 -27.03
N LEU A 28 -28.08 -3.98 -27.71
CA LEU A 28 -27.60 -4.54 -28.97
C LEU A 28 -26.44 -5.55 -28.75
N GLY A 29 -26.07 -5.83 -27.50
CA GLY A 29 -24.99 -6.76 -27.15
C GLY A 29 -23.59 -6.18 -27.34
N PHE A 30 -23.46 -4.85 -27.35
CA PHE A 30 -22.16 -4.18 -27.21
C PHE A 30 -21.98 -3.84 -25.74
N GLU A 31 -21.19 -4.64 -25.03
CA GLU A 31 -20.63 -4.28 -23.73
C GLU A 31 -19.51 -3.26 -23.99
N GLU A 32 -19.54 -2.15 -23.27
CA GLU A 32 -18.46 -1.16 -23.31
C GLU A 32 -17.30 -1.76 -22.51
N GLU A 33 -16.38 -2.46 -23.17
CA GLU A 33 -15.15 -2.93 -22.53
C GLU A 33 -14.24 -1.72 -22.27
N SER A 34 -13.64 -1.66 -21.07
CA SER A 34 -12.71 -0.59 -20.73
C SER A 34 -11.60 -0.51 -21.79
N GLY A 35 -11.30 0.71 -22.26
CA GLY A 35 -10.24 0.96 -23.24
C GLY A 35 -8.84 0.84 -22.66
N TRP A 36 -8.70 0.49 -21.37
CA TRP A 36 -7.45 0.40 -20.65
C TRP A 36 -6.74 -0.92 -20.95
N ASN A 37 -5.43 -0.84 -21.21
CA ASN A 37 -4.58 -2.02 -21.40
C ASN A 37 -4.17 -2.58 -20.04
N THR A 38 -5.11 -3.15 -19.29
CA THR A 38 -4.77 -3.81 -18.01
C THR A 38 -3.88 -5.03 -18.28
N PRO A 39 -2.75 -5.19 -17.59
CA PRO A 39 -1.92 -6.39 -17.72
C PRO A 39 -2.72 -7.67 -17.49
N ALA A 40 -2.34 -8.76 -18.14
CA ALA A 40 -2.99 -10.06 -17.95
C ALA A 40 -2.88 -10.48 -16.48
N LEU A 41 -3.93 -11.10 -15.94
CA LEU A 41 -3.85 -11.77 -14.65
C LEU A 41 -3.18 -13.14 -14.86
N VAL A 42 -2.32 -13.55 -13.93
CA VAL A 42 -1.74 -14.89 -13.95
C VAL A 42 -2.85 -15.92 -13.71
N ASP A 43 -2.92 -16.96 -14.54
CA ASP A 43 -3.99 -17.97 -14.45
C ASP A 43 -3.80 -18.91 -13.25
N ASP A 44 -2.62 -19.54 -13.13
CA ASP A 44 -2.29 -20.54 -12.09
C ASP A 44 -1.57 -19.90 -10.89
N ARG A 45 -2.26 -19.01 -10.18
CA ARG A 45 -1.71 -18.30 -9.02
C ARG A 45 -1.64 -19.22 -7.78
N PRO A 46 -0.59 -19.13 -6.96
CA PRO A 46 -0.50 -19.92 -5.74
C PRO A 46 -1.52 -19.47 -4.70
N GLU A 47 -2.03 -20.42 -3.92
CA GLU A 47 -2.92 -20.17 -2.79
C GLU A 47 -2.10 -19.72 -1.57
N ASN A 48 -2.58 -18.70 -0.84
CA ASN A 48 -1.99 -18.19 0.40
C ASN A 48 -0.50 -17.83 0.31
N ALA A 49 -0.04 -17.34 -0.85
CA ALA A 49 1.37 -17.02 -1.09
C ALA A 49 1.57 -15.86 -2.07
N VAL A 50 2.67 -15.13 -1.86
CA VAL A 50 3.13 -14.06 -2.73
C VAL A 50 3.79 -14.65 -3.98
N TYR A 51 3.48 -14.05 -5.14
CA TYR A 51 3.96 -14.53 -6.43
C TYR A 51 4.35 -13.40 -7.38
N VAL A 52 5.19 -13.72 -8.36
CA VAL A 52 5.62 -12.75 -9.37
C VAL A 52 4.49 -12.47 -10.37
N PRO A 53 4.00 -11.21 -10.49
CA PRO A 53 2.89 -10.84 -11.37
C PRO A 53 3.29 -10.86 -12.86
N ALA A 54 2.32 -10.64 -13.74
CA ALA A 54 2.52 -10.65 -15.18
C ALA A 54 3.26 -9.42 -15.73
N ALA A 55 3.21 -8.31 -14.99
CA ALA A 55 3.80 -7.04 -15.37
C ALA A 55 4.18 -6.19 -14.17
N GLU A 56 5.09 -5.27 -14.41
CA GLU A 56 5.48 -4.18 -13.54
C GLU A 56 4.92 -2.89 -14.12
N GLU A 57 4.07 -2.20 -13.37
CA GLU A 57 3.40 -0.99 -13.86
C GLU A 57 4.19 0.26 -13.49
N GLU A 58 4.30 1.19 -14.44
CA GLU A 58 4.86 2.52 -14.19
C GLU A 58 3.87 3.39 -13.43
N MET A 59 4.40 4.41 -12.75
CA MET A 59 3.61 5.46 -12.13
C MET A 59 4.30 6.81 -12.32
N ALA A 60 3.57 7.88 -12.05
CA ALA A 60 4.13 9.22 -11.96
C ALA A 60 3.65 9.93 -10.68
N SER A 61 4.35 11.00 -10.30
CA SER A 61 3.98 11.83 -9.15
C SER A 61 3.32 13.13 -9.60
N TYR A 62 2.28 13.54 -8.88
CA TYR A 62 1.74 14.89 -8.98
C TYR A 62 2.40 15.87 -8.00
N GLY A 63 3.08 15.35 -6.97
CA GLY A 63 3.86 16.13 -6.03
C GLY A 63 3.64 15.76 -4.57
N THR A 64 4.30 16.51 -3.70
CA THR A 64 4.32 16.32 -2.25
C THR A 64 3.77 17.55 -1.54
N ALA A 65 3.07 17.34 -0.42
CA ALA A 65 2.66 18.41 0.49
C ALA A 65 2.99 18.04 1.95
N THR A 66 3.20 19.05 2.79
CA THR A 66 3.49 18.85 4.21
C THR A 66 2.69 19.82 5.08
N GLU A 67 2.22 19.37 6.23
CA GLU A 67 1.54 20.18 7.25
C GLU A 67 1.91 19.66 8.64
N GLY A 68 2.54 20.49 9.47
CA GLY A 68 3.11 20.05 10.74
C GLY A 68 4.11 18.90 10.55
N ARG A 69 3.83 17.76 11.17
CA ARG A 69 4.63 16.53 11.02
C ARG A 69 4.15 15.60 9.90
N TYR A 70 2.97 15.85 9.33
CA TYR A 70 2.48 15.05 8.21
C TYR A 70 3.14 15.47 6.91
N ALA A 71 3.58 14.48 6.13
CA ALA A 71 3.95 14.63 4.74
C ALA A 71 3.16 13.63 3.90
N VAL A 72 2.78 14.05 2.69
CA VAL A 72 2.03 13.22 1.75
C VAL A 72 2.60 13.34 0.34
N ARG A 73 2.61 12.23 -0.41
CA ARG A 73 2.91 12.23 -1.85
C ARG A 73 1.68 11.74 -2.60
N LEU A 74 1.25 12.52 -3.59
CA LEU A 74 0.22 12.13 -4.52
C LEU A 74 0.89 11.53 -5.76
N THR A 75 0.54 10.28 -6.07
CA THR A 75 1.01 9.56 -7.25
C THR A 75 -0.18 9.04 -8.05
N TYR A 76 0.06 8.65 -9.30
CA TYR A 76 -0.98 8.09 -10.15
C TYR A 76 -0.41 7.08 -11.13
N THR A 77 -1.27 6.16 -11.55
CA THR A 77 -1.04 5.29 -12.71
C THR A 77 -2.32 5.13 -13.53
N PHE A 78 -2.30 4.34 -14.59
CA PHE A 78 -3.51 3.97 -15.32
C PHE A 78 -4.47 3.18 -14.41
N PRO A 79 -5.80 3.28 -14.62
CA PRO A 79 -6.75 2.48 -13.86
C PRO A 79 -6.43 0.99 -13.97
N HIS A 80 -6.46 0.31 -12.83
CA HIS A 80 -6.19 -1.12 -12.77
C HIS A 80 -7.08 -1.83 -11.75
N ARG A 81 -7.10 -3.15 -11.85
CA ARG A 81 -7.83 -4.01 -10.92
C ARG A 81 -7.10 -4.09 -9.59
N PHE A 82 -7.85 -4.32 -8.52
CA PHE A 82 -7.31 -4.67 -7.21
C PHE A 82 -8.35 -5.46 -6.41
N TRP A 83 -7.97 -5.96 -5.23
CA TRP A 83 -8.84 -6.76 -4.37
C TRP A 83 -9.03 -6.06 -3.03
N LEU A 84 -10.28 -5.74 -2.71
CA LEU A 84 -10.66 -5.36 -1.36
C LEU A 84 -10.59 -6.60 -0.47
N VAL A 85 -9.94 -6.46 0.69
CA VAL A 85 -9.88 -7.49 1.72
C VAL A 85 -10.74 -7.04 2.89
N GLY A 86 -11.61 -7.92 3.37
CA GLY A 86 -12.55 -7.62 4.45
C GLY A 86 -12.29 -8.43 5.71
N ASP A 87 -12.77 -7.92 6.83
CA ASP A 87 -12.82 -8.60 8.13
C ASP A 87 -13.97 -9.63 8.24
N GLY A 88 -14.64 -9.94 7.13
CA GLY A 88 -15.84 -10.78 7.09
C GLY A 88 -17.16 -10.09 7.46
N SER A 89 -17.18 -8.77 7.71
CA SER A 89 -18.36 -8.00 8.14
C SER A 89 -18.99 -7.06 7.08
N SER A 90 -18.34 -6.89 5.93
CA SER A 90 -18.72 -5.94 4.86
C SER A 90 -18.91 -6.62 3.49
N ARG A 91 -19.15 -5.83 2.42
CA ARG A 91 -19.42 -6.17 0.99
C ARG A 91 -18.48 -7.20 0.32
N VAL A 92 -17.47 -7.67 1.04
CA VAL A 92 -16.48 -8.65 0.62
C VAL A 92 -17.10 -10.05 0.55
N THR A 93 -16.66 -10.88 -0.41
CA THR A 93 -17.24 -12.22 -0.63
C THR A 93 -16.99 -13.16 0.57
N SER A 94 -17.68 -14.30 0.60
CA SER A 94 -17.38 -15.38 1.56
C SER A 94 -15.97 -15.97 1.42
N GLU A 95 -15.27 -15.65 0.33
CA GLU A 95 -13.87 -16.01 0.06
C GLU A 95 -12.88 -14.95 0.57
N GLY A 96 -13.34 -13.91 1.28
CA GLY A 96 -12.49 -12.93 1.95
C GLY A 96 -11.97 -11.79 1.07
N THR A 97 -12.27 -11.79 -0.23
CA THR A 97 -11.90 -10.72 -1.16
C THR A 97 -13.05 -10.27 -2.08
N GLU A 98 -13.01 -9.01 -2.54
CA GLU A 98 -13.87 -8.47 -3.62
C GLU A 98 -12.96 -7.82 -4.66
N ARG A 99 -13.01 -8.29 -5.90
CA ARG A 99 -12.23 -7.71 -6.99
C ARG A 99 -12.93 -6.45 -7.52
N VAL A 100 -12.19 -5.34 -7.53
CA VAL A 100 -12.57 -4.10 -8.22
C VAL A 100 -12.04 -4.18 -9.65
N GLU A 101 -12.94 -4.01 -10.61
CA GLU A 101 -12.61 -3.97 -12.03
C GLU A 101 -12.39 -2.52 -12.48
N VAL A 102 -11.75 -2.37 -13.62
CA VAL A 102 -11.60 -1.06 -14.27
C VAL A 102 -12.88 -0.72 -15.02
N GLU A 103 -13.49 0.41 -14.67
CA GLU A 103 -14.68 0.93 -15.33
C GLU A 103 -14.31 1.77 -16.55
N THR A 104 -15.27 2.00 -17.45
CA THR A 104 -14.99 2.70 -18.72
C THR A 104 -14.79 4.20 -18.54
N ASP A 105 -15.30 4.78 -17.45
CA ASP A 105 -15.16 6.19 -17.09
C ASP A 105 -14.00 6.47 -16.14
N ASP A 106 -13.30 5.43 -15.67
CA ASP A 106 -12.09 5.59 -14.87
C ASP A 106 -11.04 6.40 -15.64
N SER A 107 -10.45 7.37 -14.95
CA SER A 107 -9.47 8.30 -15.51
C SER A 107 -8.04 7.98 -15.11
N MET A 108 -7.84 7.53 -13.87
CA MET A 108 -6.55 7.07 -13.33
C MET A 108 -6.77 6.24 -12.07
N HIS A 109 -5.77 5.46 -11.69
CA HIS A 109 -5.63 5.00 -10.31
C HIS A 109 -4.87 6.08 -9.53
N LEU A 110 -5.52 6.73 -8.56
CA LEU A 110 -4.93 7.81 -7.77
C LEU A 110 -4.47 7.27 -6.42
N MET A 111 -3.20 7.50 -6.09
CA MET A 111 -2.55 6.96 -4.91
C MET A 111 -2.01 8.04 -3.99
N LEU A 112 -1.92 7.70 -2.71
CA LEU A 112 -1.44 8.56 -1.64
C LEU A 112 -0.52 7.76 -0.71
N THR A 113 0.69 8.27 -0.49
CA THR A 113 1.57 7.79 0.59
C THR A 113 1.65 8.86 1.67
N THR A 114 1.53 8.47 2.94
CA THR A 114 1.56 9.36 4.10
C THR A 114 2.69 8.96 5.05
N TRP A 115 3.51 9.91 5.51
CA TRP A 115 4.61 9.62 6.45
C TRP A 115 4.82 10.77 7.46
N ASP A 116 5.50 10.46 8.56
CA ASP A 116 6.00 11.45 9.51
C ASP A 116 7.28 12.08 8.96
N ARG A 117 7.26 13.38 8.72
CA ARG A 117 8.37 14.11 8.09
C ARG A 117 9.67 14.05 8.87
N GLU A 118 9.60 13.95 10.20
CA GLU A 118 10.78 14.01 11.06
C GLU A 118 11.49 12.66 11.17
N THR A 119 10.73 11.56 11.15
CA THR A 119 11.25 10.20 11.33
C THR A 119 11.29 9.38 10.05
N GLY A 120 10.54 9.78 9.02
CA GLY A 120 10.39 9.01 7.79
C GLY A 120 9.44 7.80 7.94
N VAL A 121 8.80 7.61 9.09
CA VAL A 121 7.91 6.45 9.31
C VAL A 121 6.62 6.62 8.50
N VAL A 122 6.31 5.63 7.67
CA VAL A 122 5.03 5.52 6.93
C VAL A 122 3.89 5.40 7.95
N LEU A 123 2.82 6.18 7.74
CA LEU A 123 1.73 6.33 8.70
C LEU A 123 0.47 5.57 8.24
N PRO A 124 0.02 4.54 8.99
CA PRO A 124 -1.31 3.98 8.85
C PRO A 124 -2.34 4.91 9.53
N VAL A 125 -3.01 5.73 8.72
CA VAL A 125 -4.03 6.71 9.13
C VAL A 125 -5.34 6.53 8.36
N ASP A 126 -6.42 7.11 8.87
CA ASP A 126 -7.60 7.37 8.05
C ASP A 126 -7.30 8.51 7.06
N ALA A 127 -7.51 8.26 5.77
CA ALA A 127 -7.33 9.26 4.71
C ALA A 127 -8.65 9.55 3.99
N SER A 128 -8.83 10.80 3.57
CA SER A 128 -9.88 11.19 2.62
C SER A 128 -9.37 12.23 1.63
N ILE A 129 -9.85 12.13 0.39
CA ILE A 129 -9.46 13.00 -0.72
C ILE A 129 -10.71 13.69 -1.27
N ASP A 130 -10.63 15.01 -1.42
CA ASP A 130 -11.59 15.84 -2.12
C ASP A 130 -10.90 16.46 -3.33
N LEU A 131 -11.21 15.96 -4.53
CA LEU A 131 -10.68 16.47 -5.79
C LEU A 131 -11.52 17.66 -6.22
N ARG A 132 -10.86 18.80 -6.43
CA ARG A 132 -11.52 20.09 -6.65
C ARG A 132 -11.07 20.74 -7.94
N ARG A 133 -11.98 21.47 -8.59
CA ARG A 133 -11.72 22.29 -9.77
C ARG A 133 -12.37 23.65 -9.57
N ASP A 134 -11.64 24.73 -9.84
CA ASP A 134 -12.12 26.12 -9.66
C ASP A 134 -12.71 26.38 -8.25
N GLY A 135 -12.22 25.68 -7.23
CA GLY A 135 -12.68 25.76 -5.84
C GLY A 135 -13.94 24.93 -5.53
N GLU A 136 -14.55 24.27 -6.50
CA GLU A 136 -15.71 23.39 -6.32
C GLU A 136 -15.27 21.92 -6.20
N SER A 137 -15.97 21.13 -5.39
CA SER A 137 -15.71 19.69 -5.23
C SER A 137 -16.26 18.93 -6.44
N VAL A 138 -15.41 18.13 -7.06
CA VAL A 138 -15.73 17.29 -8.22
C VAL A 138 -16.06 15.87 -7.76
N THR A 139 -15.19 15.29 -6.93
CA THR A 139 -15.43 13.99 -6.28
C THR A 139 -14.76 13.96 -4.91
N ARG A 140 -15.34 13.19 -3.99
CA ARG A 140 -14.79 12.95 -2.66
C ARG A 140 -14.91 11.48 -2.31
N PHE A 141 -13.81 10.92 -1.83
CA PHE A 141 -13.72 9.50 -1.48
C PHE A 141 -12.69 9.27 -0.39
N ASN A 142 -12.70 8.06 0.16
CA ASN A 142 -11.72 7.57 1.12
C ASN A 142 -10.92 6.49 0.37
N PRO A 143 -9.66 6.76 -0.03
CA PRO A 143 -8.87 5.77 -0.75
C PRO A 143 -8.63 4.55 0.14
N TRP A 144 -8.62 3.36 -0.46
CA TRP A 144 -8.42 2.11 0.26
C TRP A 144 -6.98 1.97 0.71
N PRO A 145 -6.67 1.51 1.94
CA PRO A 145 -5.33 1.08 2.27
C PRO A 145 -4.98 -0.18 1.45
N MET A 146 -3.79 -0.22 0.87
CA MET A 146 -3.37 -1.26 -0.08
C MET A 146 -1.92 -1.71 0.19
N LEU A 147 -1.62 -2.98 -0.10
CA LEU A 147 -0.25 -3.45 -0.31
C LEU A 147 -0.05 -3.76 -1.79
N SER A 148 1.09 -3.33 -2.34
CA SER A 148 1.61 -3.82 -3.61
C SER A 148 3.10 -4.12 -3.50
N GLN A 149 3.61 -4.94 -4.42
CA GLN A 149 5.03 -5.25 -4.49
C GLN A 149 5.88 -4.01 -4.77
N ARG A 150 5.42 -3.15 -5.69
CA ARG A 150 6.17 -1.97 -6.14
C ARG A 150 6.04 -0.75 -5.21
N MET A 151 4.86 -0.52 -4.63
CA MET A 151 4.57 0.66 -3.81
C MET A 151 4.60 0.42 -2.31
N GLY A 152 4.71 -0.84 -1.88
CA GLY A 152 4.47 -1.21 -0.49
C GLY A 152 3.10 -0.74 0.00
N PHE A 153 3.03 -0.25 1.24
CA PHE A 153 1.81 0.22 1.87
C PHE A 153 1.41 1.64 1.43
N HIS A 154 0.28 1.79 0.79
CA HIS A 154 -0.22 3.09 0.31
C HIS A 154 -1.74 3.13 0.38
N TYR A 155 -2.32 4.27 0.03
CA TYR A 155 -3.75 4.39 -0.18
C TYR A 155 -4.03 4.59 -1.65
N GLY A 156 -5.07 3.96 -2.20
CA GLY A 156 -5.41 4.09 -3.62
C GLY A 156 -6.88 3.85 -3.93
N ASP A 157 -7.34 4.44 -5.02
CA ASP A 157 -8.61 4.08 -5.66
C ASP A 157 -8.61 4.49 -7.14
N ASN A 158 -9.43 3.83 -7.95
CA ASN A 158 -9.72 4.31 -9.30
C ASN A 158 -10.66 5.51 -9.22
N VAL A 159 -10.39 6.55 -10.00
CA VAL A 159 -11.17 7.79 -9.99
C VAL A 159 -11.58 8.23 -11.38
N SER A 160 -12.80 8.75 -11.50
CA SER A 160 -13.32 9.38 -12.72
C SER A 160 -13.27 10.91 -12.60
N LEU A 161 -12.61 11.58 -13.55
CA LEU A 161 -12.59 13.04 -13.69
C LEU A 161 -13.40 13.46 -14.92
N PRO A 162 -14.22 14.51 -14.83
CA PRO A 162 -15.17 14.87 -15.89
C PRO A 162 -14.49 15.38 -17.16
N GLU A 163 -13.32 16.00 -17.04
CA GLU A 163 -12.54 16.52 -18.17
C GLU A 163 -11.07 16.78 -17.76
N GLU A 164 -10.17 16.91 -18.74
CA GLU A 164 -8.77 17.32 -18.52
C GLU A 164 -8.66 18.74 -17.95
N GLY A 165 -7.53 19.05 -17.28
CA GLY A 165 -7.22 20.39 -16.78
C GLY A 165 -6.64 20.42 -15.38
N GLU A 166 -6.66 21.61 -14.76
CA GLU A 166 -6.10 21.85 -13.43
C GLU A 166 -7.09 21.45 -12.33
N TYR A 167 -6.57 20.75 -11.32
CA TYR A 167 -7.29 20.30 -10.15
C TYR A 167 -6.47 20.59 -8.88
N THR A 168 -7.12 20.51 -7.73
CA THR A 168 -6.47 20.49 -6.42
C THR A 168 -6.97 19.26 -5.67
N SER A 169 -6.05 18.39 -5.28
CA SER A 169 -6.33 17.31 -4.35
C SER A 169 -6.24 17.86 -2.93
N ARG A 170 -7.39 17.98 -2.26
CA ARG A 170 -7.44 18.36 -0.85
C ARG A 170 -7.51 17.08 -0.01
N ILE A 171 -6.42 16.79 0.66
CA ILE A 171 -6.18 15.55 1.39
C ILE A 171 -6.35 15.83 2.87
N ARG A 172 -7.17 15.04 3.56
CA ARG A 172 -7.26 15.03 5.01
C ARG A 172 -6.69 13.72 5.53
N VAL A 173 -5.71 13.84 6.43
CA VAL A 173 -5.10 12.73 7.16
C VAL A 173 -5.56 12.79 8.61
N GLY A 174 -6.04 11.66 9.12
CA GLY A 174 -6.47 11.50 10.49
C GLY A 174 -5.31 11.45 11.48
N PRO A 175 -5.61 11.51 12.80
CA PRO A 175 -4.62 11.19 13.82
C PRO A 175 -4.15 9.74 13.68
N VAL A 176 -2.93 9.47 14.11
CA VAL A 176 -2.42 8.08 14.17
C VAL A 176 -3.10 7.35 15.32
N SER A 177 -3.74 6.21 15.02
CA SER A 177 -4.41 5.36 16.01
C SER A 177 -3.46 4.35 16.68
N ALA A 178 -2.37 3.99 16.01
CA ALA A 178 -1.31 3.16 16.57
C ALA A 178 -0.63 3.84 17.77
N ASP A 179 -0.12 3.04 18.69
CA ASP A 179 0.74 3.53 19.75
C ASP A 179 1.99 4.18 19.15
N ARG A 180 2.50 5.20 19.81
CA ARG A 180 3.63 6.00 19.33
C ARG A 180 4.66 6.11 20.42
N THR A 181 5.89 5.79 20.09
CA THR A 181 7.01 5.77 21.03
C THR A 181 8.21 6.53 20.46
N GLY A 182 9.21 6.77 21.32
CA GLY A 182 10.42 7.48 20.92
C GLY A 182 10.09 8.86 20.35
N HIS A 183 10.61 9.19 19.16
CA HIS A 183 10.39 10.49 18.53
C HIS A 183 8.96 10.71 18.01
N LEU A 184 8.06 9.73 18.11
CA LEU A 184 6.64 9.88 17.76
C LEU A 184 5.75 10.10 18.99
N GLU A 185 6.26 9.95 20.20
CA GLU A 185 5.49 10.11 21.43
C GLU A 185 4.82 11.50 21.51
N GLY A 186 3.50 11.53 21.68
CA GLY A 186 2.70 12.76 21.72
C GLY A 186 2.60 13.54 20.40
N ALA A 187 3.14 13.00 19.29
CA ALA A 187 3.03 13.60 17.96
C ALA A 187 1.87 13.02 17.16
N LEU A 188 1.34 13.73 16.15
CA LEU A 188 0.31 13.22 15.22
C LEU A 188 -1.05 12.89 15.89
N GLU A 189 -1.39 13.61 16.98
CA GLU A 189 -2.65 13.45 17.73
C GLU A 189 -3.86 14.18 17.09
N GLU A 190 -3.59 15.10 16.17
CA GLU A 190 -4.59 15.89 15.49
C GLU A 190 -4.57 15.62 13.99
N SER A 191 -5.73 15.64 13.34
CA SER A 191 -5.82 15.54 11.89
C SER A 191 -5.18 16.74 11.20
N ALA A 192 -4.56 16.53 10.04
CA ALA A 192 -4.07 17.60 9.18
C ALA A 192 -4.80 17.63 7.83
N GLU A 193 -4.74 18.78 7.18
CA GLU A 193 -5.28 18.98 5.84
C GLU A 193 -4.18 19.54 4.95
N LEU A 194 -3.97 18.90 3.79
CA LEU A 194 -2.91 19.20 2.85
C LEU A 194 -3.52 19.39 1.46
N GLU A 195 -2.90 20.22 0.63
CA GLU A 195 -3.35 20.45 -0.75
C GLU A 195 -2.21 20.21 -1.74
N VAL A 196 -2.48 19.39 -2.76
CA VAL A 196 -1.57 19.14 -3.89
C VAL A 196 -2.27 19.62 -5.17
N PRO A 197 -1.84 20.73 -5.79
CA PRO A 197 -2.32 21.12 -7.11
C PRO A 197 -1.76 20.17 -8.16
N PHE A 198 -2.57 19.78 -9.14
CA PHE A 198 -2.12 18.90 -10.23
C PHE A 198 -2.88 19.17 -11.52
N GLU A 199 -2.29 18.77 -12.64
CA GLU A 199 -2.93 18.80 -13.96
C GLU A 199 -3.25 17.38 -14.39
N TYR A 200 -4.54 17.09 -14.60
CA TYR A 200 -4.96 15.86 -15.25
C TYR A 200 -4.90 16.02 -16.78
N ALA A 201 -4.09 15.18 -17.41
CA ALA A 201 -4.10 14.97 -18.85
C ALA A 201 -4.15 13.47 -19.13
N HIS A 202 -5.12 13.02 -19.92
CA HIS A 202 -5.30 11.62 -20.31
C HIS A 202 -4.04 11.10 -21.03
N SER A 203 -3.36 11.96 -21.79
CA SER A 203 -2.07 11.63 -22.42
C SER A 203 -0.97 11.28 -21.44
N LYS A 204 -0.91 11.91 -20.25
CA LYS A 204 0.09 11.61 -19.21
C LYS A 204 -0.18 10.27 -18.52
N VAL A 205 -1.45 9.87 -18.40
CA VAL A 205 -1.83 8.57 -17.84
C VAL A 205 -1.59 7.46 -18.86
N THR A 206 -2.04 7.66 -20.10
CA THR A 206 -1.89 6.67 -21.18
C THR A 206 -0.45 6.53 -21.71
N SER A 207 0.44 7.48 -21.40
CA SER A 207 1.86 7.36 -21.71
C SER A 207 2.62 6.46 -20.73
N LEU A 208 2.06 6.17 -19.56
CA LEU A 208 2.67 5.24 -18.60
C LEU A 208 2.68 3.83 -19.20
N GLY A 209 3.85 3.21 -19.13
CA GLY A 209 4.08 1.86 -19.60
C GLY A 209 3.82 0.81 -18.52
N PHE A 210 3.98 -0.44 -18.95
CA PHE A 210 4.25 -1.54 -18.06
C PHE A 210 5.31 -2.43 -18.70
N ASP A 211 6.25 -2.89 -17.89
CA ASP A 211 7.23 -3.87 -18.29
C ASP A 211 6.64 -5.26 -18.07
N ARG A 212 6.67 -6.08 -19.11
CA ARG A 212 6.19 -7.46 -19.00
C ARG A 212 7.24 -8.30 -18.32
N VAL A 213 6.84 -8.98 -17.26
CA VAL A 213 7.67 -10.02 -16.67
C VAL A 213 7.73 -11.20 -17.63
N ASP A 214 8.89 -11.85 -17.71
CA ASP A 214 9.06 -13.08 -18.47
C ASP A 214 8.03 -14.15 -18.07
N ARG A 215 7.35 -14.74 -19.06
CA ARG A 215 6.18 -15.60 -18.83
C ARG A 215 6.47 -16.85 -18.00
N ASP A 216 7.70 -17.35 -18.03
CA ASP A 216 8.15 -18.48 -17.21
C ASP A 216 8.25 -18.15 -15.73
N ARG A 217 8.33 -16.86 -15.35
CA ARG A 217 8.33 -16.42 -13.95
C ARG A 217 6.93 -16.21 -13.38
N TRP A 218 5.89 -16.14 -14.22
CA TRP A 218 4.54 -15.81 -13.78
C TRP A 218 4.04 -16.85 -12.76
N GLY A 219 3.62 -16.38 -11.58
CA GLY A 219 3.12 -17.26 -10.52
C GLY A 219 4.22 -17.96 -9.72
N GLU A 220 5.50 -17.79 -10.05
CA GLU A 220 6.59 -18.30 -9.22
C GLU A 220 6.62 -17.57 -7.87
N PRO A 221 7.00 -18.24 -6.76
CA PRO A 221 7.25 -17.57 -5.49
C PRO A 221 8.30 -16.48 -5.64
N GLY A 222 7.94 -15.25 -5.31
CA GLY A 222 8.80 -14.08 -5.46
C GLY A 222 7.99 -12.80 -5.61
N ALA A 223 8.69 -11.68 -5.67
CA ALA A 223 8.11 -10.38 -5.97
C ALA A 223 8.95 -9.66 -7.05
N VAL A 224 8.33 -8.69 -7.71
CA VAL A 224 9.04 -7.66 -8.47
C VAL A 224 9.60 -6.61 -7.50
N ASP A 225 10.66 -5.93 -7.94
CA ASP A 225 11.37 -4.98 -7.09
C ASP A 225 10.47 -3.78 -6.71
N PRO A 226 10.58 -3.27 -5.48
CA PRO A 226 10.00 -1.99 -5.10
C PRO A 226 10.46 -0.88 -6.03
N MET A 227 9.61 0.11 -6.27
CA MET A 227 10.02 1.31 -6.98
C MET A 227 10.95 2.16 -6.13
N ASP A 228 11.95 2.75 -6.77
CA ASP A 228 12.77 3.77 -6.15
C ASP A 228 11.97 5.07 -6.02
N HIS A 229 11.67 5.48 -4.79
CA HIS A 229 10.94 6.72 -4.51
C HIS A 229 11.85 7.96 -4.55
N GLY A 230 13.17 7.79 -4.70
CA GLY A 230 14.19 8.83 -4.57
C GLY A 230 14.52 9.62 -5.85
N HIS A 231 14.06 9.19 -7.03
CA HIS A 231 14.36 9.86 -8.29
C HIS A 231 13.09 10.19 -9.07
N ASP A 232 12.57 11.40 -8.83
CA ASP A 232 11.55 12.00 -9.68
C ASP A 232 12.17 12.26 -11.05
N HIS A 233 11.77 11.49 -12.07
CA HIS A 233 12.11 11.78 -13.45
C HIS A 233 11.29 12.98 -13.92
N GLY A 234 11.71 14.17 -13.48
CA GLY A 234 11.23 15.44 -14.00
C GLY A 234 11.42 15.54 -15.52
N GLU A 235 10.48 16.23 -16.14
CA GLU A 235 10.30 16.43 -17.58
C GLU A 235 11.59 16.57 -18.42
N GLY A 236 11.68 15.76 -19.49
CA GLY A 236 12.21 16.18 -20.80
C GLY A 236 13.73 16.27 -20.98
N GLY A 237 14.31 15.28 -21.66
CA GLY A 237 15.65 15.38 -22.22
C GLY A 237 15.92 14.31 -23.27
N ASP A 238 15.66 14.65 -24.54
CA ASP A 238 16.04 13.89 -25.73
C ASP A 238 17.56 13.60 -25.69
N HIS A 239 17.96 12.35 -25.42
CA HIS A 239 19.37 11.94 -25.41
C HIS A 239 19.61 10.61 -26.12
N ASP A 240 20.00 10.78 -27.38
CA ASP A 240 20.92 10.01 -28.21
C ASP A 240 21.75 8.95 -27.44
N GLN A 241 21.61 7.68 -27.83
CA GLN A 241 22.41 6.58 -27.29
C GLN A 241 23.85 6.64 -27.83
N GLY A 242 24.79 6.95 -26.95
CA GLY A 242 26.24 6.81 -27.14
C GLY A 242 26.85 5.94 -26.05
N GLU A 243 27.62 4.95 -26.49
CA GLU A 243 28.21 3.83 -25.73
C GLU A 243 29.14 4.17 -24.53
N SER A 244 29.17 3.22 -23.58
CA SER A 244 30.31 2.74 -22.75
C SER A 244 30.89 3.62 -21.62
N GLY A 245 30.98 3.04 -20.42
CA GLY A 245 31.94 3.45 -19.39
C GLY A 245 31.72 2.77 -18.04
N ASP A 246 32.74 2.05 -17.55
CA ASP A 246 32.84 1.45 -16.23
C ASP A 246 33.05 2.50 -15.13
N GLY A 247 32.58 2.24 -13.90
CA GLY A 247 32.86 3.12 -12.78
C GLY A 247 32.17 2.71 -11.48
N SER A 248 32.97 2.27 -10.52
CA SER A 248 32.63 2.01 -9.12
C SER A 248 31.92 3.18 -8.43
N HIS A 249 30.79 2.91 -7.76
CA HIS A 249 30.17 3.86 -6.84
C HIS A 249 30.64 3.58 -5.41
N GLU A 250 31.43 4.51 -4.88
CA GLU A 250 31.73 4.64 -3.46
C GLU A 250 30.55 5.35 -2.77
N ASP A 251 30.11 4.74 -1.68
CA ASP A 251 29.08 5.20 -0.76
C ASP A 251 29.53 6.47 -0.01
N HIS A 252 28.69 7.50 -0.06
CA HIS A 252 28.84 8.71 0.74
C HIS A 252 27.48 9.07 1.36
N GLY A 253 27.36 8.74 2.65
CA GLY A 253 26.27 9.21 3.51
C GLY A 253 26.17 10.73 3.52
N ASP A 254 24.94 11.22 3.37
CA ASP A 254 24.60 12.62 3.49
C ASP A 254 23.98 12.89 4.87
N HIS A 255 24.67 13.72 5.64
CA HIS A 255 24.21 14.26 6.91
C HIS A 255 23.66 15.67 6.68
N GLY A 256 22.33 15.79 6.77
CA GLY A 256 21.58 16.92 7.32
C GLY A 256 21.89 18.36 6.86
N SER A 257 20.90 19.02 6.26
CA SER A 257 20.69 20.45 6.49
C SER A 257 19.24 20.88 6.28
N GLY A 258 18.72 21.60 7.28
CA GLY A 258 17.42 22.24 7.21
C GLY A 258 17.33 23.27 6.09
N GLY A 259 16.34 23.08 5.26
CA GLY A 259 15.75 24.02 4.32
C GLY A 259 14.36 23.51 4.02
N ASP A 260 13.47 24.36 3.53
CA ASP A 260 12.12 24.03 3.07
C ASP A 260 12.20 23.18 1.76
N GLY A 261 13.01 22.12 1.81
CA GLY A 261 13.32 21.21 0.75
C GLY A 261 12.25 20.14 0.66
N GLU A 262 11.93 19.78 -0.57
CA GLU A 262 11.02 18.70 -0.90
C GLU A 262 11.36 17.47 -0.06
N THR A 263 10.42 17.07 0.80
CA THR A 263 10.60 15.90 1.65
C THR A 263 10.52 14.68 0.75
N THR A 264 11.63 13.99 0.55
CA THR A 264 11.64 12.73 -0.20
C THR A 264 10.78 11.72 0.56
N PRO A 265 9.88 11.00 -0.12
CA PRO A 265 9.14 9.92 0.51
C PRO A 265 10.10 8.86 1.03
N PRO A 266 9.75 8.20 2.15
CA PRO A 266 10.59 7.16 2.69
C PRO A 266 10.61 5.94 1.75
N ALA A 267 11.60 5.07 1.97
CA ALA A 267 11.50 3.71 1.48
C ALA A 267 10.26 3.05 2.10
N MET A 268 9.57 2.23 1.31
CA MET A 268 8.37 1.52 1.77
C MET A 268 8.69 0.20 2.49
N THR A 269 9.99 -0.04 2.70
CA THR A 269 10.55 -1.18 3.42
C THR A 269 10.80 -0.81 4.88
N GLY A 270 10.73 -1.79 5.76
CA GLY A 270 11.07 -1.58 7.17
C GLY A 270 12.59 -1.54 7.42
N PRO A 271 13.03 -0.99 8.57
CA PRO A 271 14.45 -1.02 8.98
C PRO A 271 14.97 -2.46 9.09
N ALA A 272 16.24 -2.72 8.82
CA ALA A 272 16.80 -4.06 8.91
C ALA A 272 16.65 -4.62 10.34
N VAL A 273 16.00 -5.79 10.48
CA VAL A 273 15.62 -6.33 11.80
C VAL A 273 16.85 -6.65 12.66
N ASP A 274 17.93 -7.10 12.05
CA ASP A 274 19.21 -7.42 12.71
C ASP A 274 20.01 -6.18 13.14
N GLU A 275 19.63 -4.99 12.68
CA GLU A 275 20.19 -3.71 13.10
C GLU A 275 19.38 -3.02 14.21
N LEU A 276 18.19 -3.56 14.55
CA LEU A 276 17.33 -2.99 15.59
C LEU A 276 17.93 -3.18 16.99
N PRO A 277 17.75 -2.21 17.89
CA PRO A 277 18.32 -2.28 19.24
C PRO A 277 17.57 -3.30 20.11
N GLY A 278 18.18 -4.47 20.29
CA GLY A 278 17.69 -5.54 21.14
C GLY A 278 18.31 -6.88 20.75
N GLU A 279 17.66 -7.96 21.16
CA GLU A 279 18.01 -9.34 20.84
C GLU A 279 16.98 -9.92 19.87
N SER A 280 17.42 -10.27 18.65
CA SER A 280 16.57 -10.96 17.68
C SER A 280 16.30 -12.38 18.12
N LEU A 281 15.03 -12.76 18.14
CA LEU A 281 14.56 -14.12 18.39
C LEU A 281 14.47 -14.95 17.10
N GLY A 282 14.73 -14.31 15.95
CA GLY A 282 14.64 -14.91 14.62
C GLY A 282 13.40 -14.47 13.83
N THR A 283 13.23 -15.14 12.70
CA THR A 283 12.14 -14.90 11.75
C THR A 283 11.50 -16.22 11.39
N GLU A 284 10.20 -16.33 11.66
CA GLU A 284 9.36 -17.45 11.23
C GLU A 284 8.49 -17.03 10.05
N ARG A 285 7.81 -18.00 9.43
CA ARG A 285 6.92 -17.75 8.28
C ARG A 285 5.53 -18.33 8.51
N SER A 286 4.51 -17.53 8.20
CA SER A 286 3.11 -17.93 8.28
C SER A 286 2.29 -17.12 7.28
N ALA A 287 1.38 -17.77 6.55
CA ALA A 287 0.64 -17.19 5.40
C ALA A 287 1.55 -16.45 4.39
N ASP A 288 2.78 -16.96 4.22
CA ASP A 288 3.90 -16.39 3.47
C ASP A 288 4.45 -15.04 4.00
N ALA A 289 3.89 -14.47 5.07
CA ALA A 289 4.51 -13.34 5.76
C ALA A 289 5.78 -13.78 6.49
N ALA A 290 6.80 -12.93 6.47
CA ALA A 290 7.96 -13.05 7.36
C ALA A 290 7.60 -12.39 8.69
N ILE A 291 7.55 -13.16 9.76
CA ILE A 291 7.22 -12.69 11.11
C ILE A 291 8.52 -12.70 11.89
N SER A 292 9.10 -11.53 12.13
CA SER A 292 10.32 -11.42 12.95
C SER A 292 9.97 -11.01 14.37
N ALA A 293 10.67 -11.54 15.36
CA ALA A 293 10.50 -11.16 16.75
C ALA A 293 11.82 -10.66 17.36
N LEU A 294 11.72 -9.63 18.19
CA LEU A 294 12.84 -9.04 18.90
C LEU A 294 12.46 -8.79 20.36
N ARG A 295 13.38 -9.05 21.27
CA ARG A 295 13.32 -8.65 22.67
C ARG A 295 14.15 -7.40 22.88
N THR A 296 13.64 -6.40 23.61
CA THR A 296 14.44 -5.24 24.02
C THR A 296 14.06 -4.76 25.41
N ASP A 297 15.00 -4.16 26.14
CA ASP A 297 14.77 -3.62 27.49
C ASP A 297 14.79 -2.07 27.46
N LEU A 298 14.54 -1.46 26.29
CA LEU A 298 14.55 -0.01 26.11
C LEU A 298 13.43 0.66 26.90
N GLU A 299 13.80 1.62 27.74
CA GLU A 299 12.89 2.31 28.68
C GLU A 299 11.68 2.98 27.99
N ARG A 300 11.83 3.40 26.72
CA ARG A 300 10.73 4.06 25.97
C ARG A 300 9.57 3.12 25.64
N PHE A 301 9.78 1.81 25.71
CA PHE A 301 8.72 0.80 25.55
C PHE A 301 8.19 0.28 26.90
N ALA A 302 8.88 0.61 28.00
CA ALA A 302 8.38 0.35 29.34
C ALA A 302 7.33 1.42 29.68
N GLY A 303 6.06 1.11 29.43
CA GLY A 303 4.94 2.04 29.61
C GLY A 303 4.95 2.77 30.96
N GLY A 304 4.50 4.03 30.93
CA GLY A 304 4.41 4.91 32.11
C GLY A 304 3.63 4.31 33.29
N ASP A 305 4.10 4.66 34.49
CA ASP A 305 3.64 4.30 35.85
C ASP A 305 3.99 2.90 36.41
N SER A 306 4.76 2.05 35.71
CA SER A 306 5.30 0.82 36.33
C SER A 306 6.78 0.96 36.73
N ASP A 307 7.09 0.75 38.02
CA ASP A 307 8.46 0.59 38.57
C ASP A 307 9.20 -0.66 38.02
N SER A 308 8.67 -1.33 37.00
CA SER A 308 9.27 -2.53 36.40
C SER A 308 10.08 -2.19 35.14
N THR A 309 11.40 -2.40 35.21
CA THR A 309 12.28 -2.54 34.03
C THR A 309 12.00 -3.88 33.34
N GLY A 310 10.82 -3.99 32.73
CA GLY A 310 10.37 -5.18 32.02
C GLY A 310 11.01 -5.32 30.63
N ALA A 311 10.86 -6.50 30.04
CA ALA A 311 11.23 -6.74 28.65
C ALA A 311 10.11 -6.26 27.72
N TYR A 312 10.43 -5.83 26.51
CA TYR A 312 9.48 -5.56 25.45
C TYR A 312 9.65 -6.58 24.33
N LEU A 313 8.55 -7.23 23.96
CA LEU A 313 8.49 -8.09 22.78
C LEU A 313 7.96 -7.25 21.61
N ALA A 314 8.75 -7.12 20.56
CA ALA A 314 8.36 -6.52 19.29
C ALA A 314 8.23 -7.61 18.23
N VAL A 315 7.11 -7.61 17.51
CA VAL A 315 6.82 -8.49 16.36
C VAL A 315 6.67 -7.62 15.11
N LEU A 316 7.44 -7.94 14.08
CA LEU A 316 7.55 -7.17 12.85
C LEU A 316 7.10 -8.04 11.66
N PRO A 317 5.79 -8.12 11.36
CA PRO A 317 5.30 -8.84 10.19
C PRO A 317 5.60 -8.04 8.92
N ARG A 318 6.25 -8.68 7.95
CA ARG A 318 6.65 -8.08 6.68
C ARG A 318 6.34 -8.98 5.50
N THR A 319 6.23 -8.38 4.33
CA THR A 319 6.15 -9.14 3.09
C THR A 319 7.45 -9.92 2.87
N PRO A 320 7.38 -11.16 2.33
CA PRO A 320 8.49 -12.10 2.31
C PRO A 320 9.70 -11.73 1.44
N TYR A 321 9.52 -10.83 0.47
CA TYR A 321 10.53 -10.54 -0.55
C TYR A 321 10.94 -9.06 -0.60
N ASN A 322 10.06 -8.15 -0.16
CA ASN A 322 10.28 -6.71 -0.27
C ASN A 322 10.32 -6.02 1.10
N ASP A 323 10.29 -6.76 2.21
CA ASP A 323 10.37 -6.22 3.59
C ASP A 323 9.36 -5.10 3.90
N VAL A 324 8.21 -5.11 3.22
CA VAL A 324 7.17 -4.09 3.43
C VAL A 324 6.40 -4.42 4.71
N PRO A 325 6.28 -3.50 5.68
CA PRO A 325 5.49 -3.71 6.89
C PRO A 325 4.02 -4.01 6.59
N ILE A 326 3.41 -4.90 7.38
CA ILE A 326 2.02 -5.33 7.21
C ILE A 326 1.15 -4.73 8.35
N PRO A 327 0.40 -3.65 8.09
CA PRO A 327 -0.48 -3.03 9.09
C PRO A 327 -1.83 -3.73 9.21
N PHE A 328 -2.65 -3.26 10.16
CA PHE A 328 -4.05 -3.66 10.37
C PHE A 328 -4.24 -5.17 10.56
N THR A 329 -3.29 -5.79 11.25
CA THR A 329 -3.33 -7.16 11.73
C THR A 329 -3.49 -7.13 13.24
N SER A 330 -4.04 -8.18 13.87
CA SER A 330 -3.99 -8.31 15.32
C SER A 330 -3.22 -9.55 15.73
N PHE A 331 -2.37 -9.39 16.73
CA PHE A 331 -1.55 -10.46 17.28
C PHE A 331 -1.75 -10.58 18.79
N SER A 332 -1.57 -11.82 19.26
CA SER A 332 -1.41 -12.15 20.66
C SER A 332 -0.15 -12.97 20.87
N ALA A 333 0.43 -12.92 22.08
CA ALA A 333 1.57 -13.74 22.45
C ALA A 333 1.35 -14.49 23.76
N THR A 334 1.78 -15.74 23.76
CA THR A 334 1.86 -16.61 24.92
C THR A 334 3.33 -16.92 25.21
N VAL A 335 3.74 -16.78 26.47
CA VAL A 335 5.11 -17.02 26.93
C VAL A 335 5.11 -18.17 27.93
N GLU A 336 5.93 -19.18 27.66
CA GLU A 336 6.08 -20.37 28.51
C GLU A 336 7.52 -20.54 28.98
N ARG A 337 7.69 -20.94 30.24
CA ARG A 337 8.98 -21.29 30.84
C ARG A 337 8.90 -22.64 31.50
N ASP A 338 9.80 -23.55 31.14
CA ASP A 338 9.85 -24.92 31.67
C ASP A 338 8.48 -25.64 31.62
N GLY A 339 7.68 -25.37 30.56
CA GLY A 339 6.33 -25.92 30.37
C GLY A 339 5.25 -25.32 31.28
N SER A 340 5.52 -24.16 31.90
CA SER A 340 4.53 -23.37 32.63
C SER A 340 4.26 -22.05 31.92
N THR A 341 3.00 -21.73 31.65
CA THR A 341 2.59 -20.46 31.06
C THR A 341 2.81 -19.31 32.03
N LEU A 342 3.62 -18.33 31.62
CA LEU A 342 3.89 -17.08 32.35
C LEU A 342 2.95 -15.97 31.92
N VAL A 343 2.69 -15.90 30.61
CA VAL A 343 1.80 -14.94 29.97
C VAL A 343 0.93 -15.72 28.99
N GLU A 344 -0.38 -15.51 29.04
CA GLU A 344 -1.36 -16.17 28.18
C GLU A 344 -2.06 -15.10 27.35
N ASP A 345 -2.02 -15.27 26.03
CA ASP A 345 -2.74 -14.45 25.03
C ASP A 345 -2.65 -12.93 25.26
N ALA A 346 -1.44 -12.44 25.59
CA ALA A 346 -1.22 -11.02 25.74
C ALA A 346 -1.33 -10.34 24.37
N ARG A 347 -2.22 -9.36 24.24
CA ARG A 347 -2.39 -8.59 23.01
C ARG A 347 -1.15 -7.77 22.71
N LEU A 348 -0.72 -7.78 21.45
CA LEU A 348 0.32 -6.89 20.95
C LEU A 348 -0.35 -5.65 20.33
N GLU A 349 0.04 -4.48 20.82
CA GLU A 349 -0.49 -3.22 20.34
C GLU A 349 0.30 -2.76 19.10
N GLU A 350 -0.43 -2.35 18.05
CA GLU A 350 0.17 -1.77 16.85
C GLU A 350 0.89 -0.48 17.23
N THR A 351 2.19 -0.40 16.93
CA THR A 351 3.10 0.63 17.42
C THR A 351 3.96 1.20 16.29
N LEU A 352 4.15 2.51 16.30
CA LEU A 352 5.13 3.23 15.49
C LEU A 352 6.27 3.75 16.38
N ASP A 353 7.50 3.40 16.03
CA ASP A 353 8.72 3.96 16.62
C ASP A 353 9.67 4.45 15.53
N HIS A 354 10.46 5.47 15.85
CA HIS A 354 11.42 6.05 14.93
C HIS A 354 12.59 5.14 14.55
N GLU A 355 12.95 4.16 15.39
CA GLU A 355 14.00 3.18 15.07
C GLU A 355 13.40 1.86 14.56
N PHE A 356 12.30 1.39 15.16
CA PHE A 356 11.69 0.10 14.80
C PHE A 356 10.72 0.18 13.62
N GLY A 357 10.25 1.39 13.28
CA GLY A 357 9.17 1.58 12.33
C GLY A 357 7.84 1.03 12.85
N HIS A 358 7.04 0.51 11.93
CA HIS A 358 5.79 -0.17 12.24
C HIS A 358 6.05 -1.59 12.77
N HIS A 359 5.47 -1.90 13.92
CA HIS A 359 5.55 -3.20 14.57
C HIS A 359 4.35 -3.40 15.51
N TYR A 360 4.23 -4.59 16.09
CA TYR A 360 3.26 -4.91 17.13
C TYR A 360 4.03 -5.32 18.37
N GLY A 361 3.68 -4.79 19.54
CA GLY A 361 4.44 -5.20 20.71
C GLY A 361 3.73 -5.07 22.03
N VAL A 362 4.38 -5.63 23.05
CA VAL A 362 3.84 -5.77 24.38
C VAL A 362 4.96 -5.72 25.41
N GLY A 363 4.74 -4.95 26.48
CA GLY A 363 5.60 -4.97 27.66
C GLY A 363 5.33 -6.20 28.51
N LEU A 364 6.39 -6.89 28.92
CA LEU A 364 6.39 -8.11 29.73
C LEU A 364 7.19 -7.88 31.01
N GLU A 365 6.81 -8.53 32.11
CA GLU A 365 7.57 -8.43 33.37
C GLU A 365 9.01 -8.96 33.21
N SER A 366 9.17 -10.03 32.45
CA SER A 366 10.47 -10.63 32.10
C SER A 366 10.33 -11.46 30.83
N LEU A 367 11.41 -11.54 30.07
CA LEU A 367 11.59 -12.50 28.99
C LEU A 367 13.04 -12.99 29.07
N GLU A 368 13.26 -14.25 29.41
CA GLU A 368 14.56 -14.81 29.73
C GLU A 368 14.96 -15.91 28.75
N SER A 369 16.27 -16.17 28.64
CA SER A 369 16.76 -17.22 27.75
C SER A 369 16.18 -18.59 28.11
N GLY A 370 15.70 -19.30 27.09
CA GLY A 370 14.98 -20.56 27.21
C GLY A 370 13.45 -20.42 27.33
N ASP A 371 12.92 -19.20 27.40
CA ASP A 371 11.47 -18.99 27.25
C ASP A 371 11.02 -19.32 25.83
N GLU A 372 9.84 -19.93 25.72
CA GLU A 372 9.16 -20.16 24.45
C GLU A 372 8.10 -19.08 24.26
N VAL A 373 8.18 -18.35 23.14
CA VAL A 373 7.23 -17.30 22.78
C VAL A 373 6.43 -17.78 21.58
N THR A 374 5.14 -18.04 21.78
CA THR A 374 4.22 -18.33 20.68
C THR A 374 3.46 -17.06 20.31
N VAL A 375 3.52 -16.67 19.05
CA VAL A 375 2.80 -15.53 18.47
C VAL A 375 1.66 -16.06 17.61
N SER A 376 0.44 -15.67 17.95
CA SER A 376 -0.79 -15.98 17.23
C SER A 376 -1.28 -14.78 16.44
N ILE A 377 -1.85 -15.04 15.27
CA ILE A 377 -2.45 -14.02 14.41
C ILE A 377 -3.97 -14.12 14.58
N ASP A 378 -4.53 -13.25 15.41
CA ASP A 378 -5.96 -13.33 15.76
C ASP A 378 -6.86 -12.81 14.62
N THR A 379 -6.36 -11.86 13.82
CA THR A 379 -7.06 -11.32 12.64
C THR A 379 -6.04 -11.01 11.55
N PRO A 380 -6.18 -11.62 10.35
CA PRO A 380 -5.34 -11.32 9.18
C PRO A 380 -5.40 -9.84 8.77
N PRO A 381 -4.40 -9.33 8.01
CA PRO A 381 -4.36 -7.94 7.59
C PRO A 381 -5.57 -7.56 6.72
N VAL A 382 -6.37 -6.59 7.18
CA VAL A 382 -7.52 -6.05 6.45
C VAL A 382 -7.07 -4.89 5.56
N VAL A 383 -6.28 -5.22 4.54
CA VAL A 383 -5.66 -4.26 3.61
C VAL A 383 -5.86 -4.76 2.19
N SER A 384 -6.31 -3.89 1.28
CA SER A 384 -6.49 -4.24 -0.13
C SER A 384 -5.18 -4.72 -0.77
N ARG A 385 -5.30 -5.44 -1.87
CA ARG A 385 -4.16 -6.11 -2.52
C ARG A 385 -4.15 -5.82 -3.99
N HIS A 386 -2.95 -5.54 -4.49
CA HIS A 386 -2.66 -5.57 -5.92
C HIS A 386 -2.24 -6.97 -6.36
N ASP A 387 -2.17 -7.16 -7.67
CA ASP A 387 -1.60 -8.34 -8.32
C ASP A 387 -0.28 -8.79 -7.67
N GLY A 388 -0.16 -10.10 -7.44
CA GLY A 388 1.01 -10.72 -6.82
C GLY A 388 0.92 -10.85 -5.30
N TYR A 389 -0.01 -10.12 -4.66
CA TYR A 389 -0.29 -10.21 -3.21
C TYR A 389 -1.73 -10.61 -2.89
N GLU A 390 -2.63 -10.60 -3.87
CA GLU A 390 -4.08 -10.76 -3.66
C GLU A 390 -4.49 -12.15 -3.18
N THR A 391 -3.60 -13.14 -3.27
CA THR A 391 -3.82 -14.48 -2.74
C THR A 391 -3.09 -14.72 -1.42
N ALA A 392 -2.26 -13.80 -0.92
CA ALA A 392 -1.41 -13.98 0.25
C ALA A 392 -2.01 -13.42 1.55
N PHE A 393 -1.50 -13.88 2.70
CA PHE A 393 -1.80 -13.35 4.04
C PHE A 393 -3.25 -13.57 4.51
N PHE A 394 -3.81 -14.76 4.28
CA PHE A 394 -5.16 -15.11 4.75
C PHE A 394 -5.14 -16.16 5.87
N GLU A 395 -4.46 -17.29 5.63
CA GLU A 395 -4.50 -18.43 6.55
C GLU A 395 -3.19 -18.51 7.32
N PHE A 396 -3.19 -17.94 8.54
CA PHE A 396 -2.04 -17.93 9.42
C PHE A 396 -2.07 -19.10 10.40
N GLU A 397 -0.91 -19.73 10.56
CA GLU A 397 -0.56 -20.62 11.67
C GLU A 397 0.22 -19.85 12.73
N ASP A 398 0.12 -20.30 13.99
CA ASP A 398 0.94 -19.78 15.08
C ASP A 398 2.43 -20.03 14.80
N VAL A 399 3.27 -19.08 15.22
CA VAL A 399 4.73 -19.20 15.10
C VAL A 399 5.38 -19.14 16.48
N THR A 400 6.46 -19.91 16.68
CA THR A 400 7.11 -20.02 17.99
C THR A 400 8.59 -19.66 17.89
N TYR A 401 9.07 -18.90 18.87
CA TYR A 401 10.47 -18.52 19.03
C TYR A 401 11.01 -19.03 20.36
N THR A 402 12.33 -19.21 20.43
CA THR A 402 13.05 -19.46 21.69
C THR A 402 13.95 -18.27 21.99
N VAL A 403 13.87 -17.78 23.22
CA VAL A 403 14.66 -16.63 23.70
C VAL A 403 16.10 -17.00 24.04
#